data_AF-A0A7X7FBL0-F1
#
_entry.id   AF-A0A7X7FBL0-F1
#
_cell.length_a   1.000
_cell.length_b   1.000
_cell.length_c   1.000
_cell.angle_alpha   90.00
_cell.angle_beta   90.00
_cell.angle_gamma   90.00
#
_symmetry.space_group_name_H-M   'P 1'
#
loop_
_entity.id
_entity.type
_entity.pdbx_description
1 polymer ?
#
loop_
_entity_poly.entity_id
_entity_poly.type
_entity_poly.pdbx_seq_one_letter_code
_entity_poly.pdbx_strand_id
1 'polypeptide(L)'
;EMINRSDWIASTDISDEYFNLELYANGQTYLIRRGDDPAIGEASEARWWAYSHDGSMVEPPLDGQGLPWFDRNYAFDQDGDPDGDTLPNWFEFTAGCNPQSVDTDSDGVPDSQEDADGDGVQNYTEFMQGTEARLADTDDDGFSDGWEIAYGSSPVDSRSPAKARALALDGTAASQVVAPEVTRLELSAFDISAWVYPTAAPTAAGEVVAREVAAGVYNYRLYLDSQCRPVAQFTDGDGVTQVVLAAPDFRAVPLNAWTHLRMTFDATTGHLALLVNDEAVAFLNTARRPLLRSNGATATRVGSGLSGFIDEVEIRSGAECVLRYTFDDDTADLGTAVRGAYGTTGAGAWHFGQVEDFADVFTAVAIDWQSRLREAGSLAGGAAIVALVDDEGDLLPGDWVDTDGDGLPDAWETLHNLNPLDADTDGDGIADGLDDDDLDGLNNLNEFLAGTDPNDPQTTPGIFDWEVDSDGDGLSNWDEQCFGSDPGLLDTDDDGLSDFEEASDDADGFTLPNASLSPARAGALQIDGDGQYAELPLKSRFRLEKSWTVEAWVRIDPAFGGTGTIIRRGGGSLV
;
A
#
# COMPACT_ATOMS: atom_id res chain seq x y z
N GLU A 1 14.24 -18.60 27.27
CA GLU A 1 15.55 -18.55 26.57
C GLU A 1 15.52 -17.27 25.76
N MET A 2 15.98 -16.15 26.31
CA MET A 2 17.34 -15.58 26.29
C MET A 2 17.32 -14.29 25.45
N ILE A 3 17.36 -13.14 26.15
CA ILE A 3 18.02 -11.88 25.78
C ILE A 3 17.28 -11.00 24.74
N ASN A 4 17.18 -9.70 25.08
CA ASN A 4 16.74 -8.52 24.31
C ASN A 4 15.24 -8.22 24.15
N ARG A 5 14.95 -6.92 24.30
CA ARG A 5 13.79 -6.11 23.84
C ARG A 5 12.42 -6.37 24.45
N SER A 6 11.63 -5.26 24.44
CA SER A 6 10.18 -5.16 24.26
C SER A 6 9.29 -5.98 25.20
N ASP A 7 8.52 -5.32 26.09
CA ASP A 7 7.25 -5.84 26.63
C ASP A 7 6.46 -4.73 27.37
N TRP A 8 5.98 -3.76 26.59
CA TRP A 8 4.74 -2.99 26.75
C TRP A 8 3.48 -3.87 26.56
N ILE A 9 2.45 -3.89 27.43
CA ILE A 9 1.06 -4.28 27.06
C ILE A 9 0.02 -3.29 27.64
N ALA A 10 -0.73 -2.56 26.78
CA ALA A 10 -1.95 -1.85 27.20
C ALA A 10 -3.19 -2.47 26.53
N SER A 11 -4.08 -3.06 27.35
CA SER A 11 -5.41 -3.52 26.91
C SER A 11 -6.47 -2.67 27.61
N THR A 12 -7.22 -1.87 26.87
CA THR A 12 -8.39 -1.15 27.40
C THR A 12 -9.65 -2.00 27.25
N ASP A 13 -10.18 -2.48 28.38
CA ASP A 13 -11.55 -2.98 28.53
C ASP A 13 -12.40 -1.84 29.11
N ILE A 14 -13.01 -1.03 28.24
CA ILE A 14 -13.91 0.06 28.65
C ILE A 14 -15.29 -0.55 28.91
N SER A 15 -15.42 -1.19 30.06
CA SER A 15 -16.69 -1.19 30.79
C SER A 15 -16.64 -0.08 31.83
N ASP A 16 -17.72 0.68 31.98
CA ASP A 16 -17.86 1.95 32.74
C ASP A 16 -17.47 1.93 34.24
N GLU A 17 -16.77 0.91 34.73
CA GLU A 17 -16.42 0.75 36.15
C GLU A 17 -14.93 0.57 36.47
N TYR A 18 -14.04 0.24 35.52
CA TYR A 18 -12.61 0.02 35.84
C TYR A 18 -11.66 0.39 34.69
N PHE A 19 -10.58 1.13 35.00
CA PHE A 19 -9.43 1.34 34.09
C PHE A 19 -8.28 0.44 34.56
N ASN A 20 -7.77 -0.43 33.69
CA ASN A 20 -6.64 -1.33 33.99
C ASN A 20 -5.45 -0.94 33.10
N LEU A 21 -4.29 -0.74 33.71
CA LEU A 21 -3.03 -0.44 33.04
C LEU A 21 -1.97 -1.41 33.58
N GLU A 22 -1.23 -2.11 32.73
CA GLU A 22 -0.11 -2.96 33.16
C GLU A 22 1.20 -2.19 32.99
N LEU A 23 1.99 -2.10 34.06
CA LEU A 23 3.21 -1.31 34.15
C LEU A 23 4.37 -2.17 34.60
N TYR A 24 5.54 -2.03 33.96
CA TYR A 24 6.74 -2.78 34.31
C TYR A 24 7.83 -1.85 34.84
N ALA A 25 8.26 -2.06 36.08
CA ALA A 25 9.30 -1.25 36.70
C ALA A 25 10.16 -2.07 37.66
N ASN A 26 11.46 -1.76 37.73
CA ASN A 26 12.43 -2.45 38.61
C ASN A 26 12.41 -3.99 38.49
N GLY A 27 12.10 -4.52 37.29
CA GLY A 27 12.01 -5.96 37.04
C GLY A 27 10.79 -6.65 37.67
N GLN A 28 9.72 -5.92 37.96
CA GLN A 28 8.43 -6.43 38.45
C GLN A 28 7.27 -5.88 37.60
N THR A 29 6.24 -6.71 37.39
CA THR A 29 4.97 -6.31 36.76
C THR A 29 3.99 -5.80 37.81
N TYR A 30 3.36 -4.67 37.51
CA TYR A 30 2.33 -4.05 38.33
C TYR A 30 1.04 -3.95 37.52
N LEU A 31 -0.06 -4.47 38.07
CA LEU A 31 -1.39 -4.20 37.56
C LEU A 31 -1.92 -2.95 38.26
N ILE A 32 -2.18 -1.90 37.49
CA ILE A 32 -2.71 -0.63 37.99
C ILE A 32 -4.21 -0.60 37.72
N ARG A 33 -4.99 -0.51 38.80
CA ARG A 33 -6.45 -0.44 38.74
C ARG A 33 -6.96 0.90 39.23
N ARG A 34 -7.93 1.46 38.50
CA ARG A 34 -8.79 2.55 38.96
C ARG A 34 -10.17 1.98 39.32
N GLY A 35 -10.55 2.08 40.59
CA GLY A 35 -11.91 1.74 41.04
C GLY A 35 -12.09 1.78 42.55
N ASP A 36 -13.34 1.83 43.00
CA ASP A 36 -13.72 1.67 44.41
C ASP A 36 -13.54 0.19 44.80
N ASP A 37 -12.71 -0.09 45.82
CA ASP A 37 -12.50 -1.46 46.31
C ASP A 37 -13.67 -1.92 47.22
N PRO A 38 -14.40 -3.01 46.88
CA PRO A 38 -15.46 -3.54 47.73
C PRO A 38 -14.98 -4.09 49.08
N ALA A 39 -13.67 -4.32 49.28
CA ALA A 39 -13.09 -4.92 50.48
C ALA A 39 -12.80 -3.93 51.61
N ILE A 40 -12.77 -2.63 51.32
CA ILE A 40 -12.49 -1.53 52.27
C ILE A 40 -13.54 -0.45 52.08
N GLY A 41 -14.71 -0.65 52.69
CA GLY A 41 -15.89 0.19 52.51
C GLY A 41 -15.76 1.62 53.02
N GLU A 42 -14.97 2.47 52.36
CA GLU A 42 -15.09 3.92 52.44
C GLU A 42 -14.95 4.55 51.04
N ALA A 43 -16.05 5.15 50.59
CA ALA A 43 -16.12 5.98 49.40
C ALA A 43 -15.57 7.38 49.73
N SER A 44 -14.28 7.59 49.53
CA SER A 44 -13.71 8.93 49.30
C SER A 44 -12.26 8.80 48.80
N GLU A 45 -12.02 9.38 47.62
CA GLU A 45 -10.75 9.48 46.89
C GLU A 45 -10.47 8.30 45.94
N ALA A 46 -10.62 8.56 44.64
CA ALA A 46 -10.17 7.67 43.56
C ALA A 46 -8.66 7.47 43.66
N ARG A 47 -8.25 6.38 44.32
CA ARG A 47 -6.86 5.95 44.45
C ARG A 47 -6.54 4.94 43.36
N TRP A 48 -5.36 5.08 42.77
CA TRP A 48 -4.78 4.09 41.88
C TRP A 48 -4.08 3.04 42.73
N TRP A 49 -4.39 1.76 42.51
CA TRP A 49 -3.81 0.65 43.27
C TRP A 49 -2.89 -0.16 42.36
N ALA A 50 -1.66 -0.42 42.81
CA ALA A 50 -0.72 -1.30 42.12
C ALA A 50 -0.72 -2.69 42.79
N TYR A 51 -0.88 -3.73 41.99
CA TYR A 51 -0.85 -5.12 42.44
C TYR A 51 0.32 -5.85 41.77
N SER A 52 1.05 -6.67 42.52
CA SER A 52 2.04 -7.57 41.93
C SER A 52 1.34 -8.70 41.19
N HIS A 53 2.10 -9.42 40.37
CA HIS A 53 1.59 -10.54 39.57
C HIS A 53 0.90 -11.65 40.39
N ASP A 54 1.19 -11.79 41.69
CA ASP A 54 0.53 -12.76 42.57
C ASP A 54 -0.79 -12.25 43.19
N GLY A 55 -1.19 -11.02 42.85
CA GLY A 55 -2.41 -10.36 43.34
C GLY A 55 -2.23 -9.63 44.68
N SER A 56 -1.03 -9.58 45.24
CA SER A 56 -0.75 -8.78 46.45
C SER A 56 -0.52 -7.30 46.13
N MET A 57 -1.03 -6.40 46.97
CA MET A 57 -0.82 -4.95 46.79
C MET A 57 0.65 -4.56 47.01
N VAL A 58 1.15 -3.70 46.14
CA VAL A 58 2.53 -3.16 46.18
C VAL A 58 2.48 -1.64 46.04
N GLU A 59 3.41 -0.95 46.66
CA GLU A 59 3.59 0.49 46.42
C GLU A 59 4.26 0.70 45.05
N PRO A 60 3.77 1.65 44.23
CA PRO A 60 4.32 1.89 42.90
C PRO A 60 5.74 2.49 42.96
N PRO A 61 6.53 2.34 41.87
CA PRO A 61 7.81 3.01 41.72
C PRO A 61 7.65 4.52 41.88
N LEU A 62 8.48 5.10 42.74
CA LEU A 62 8.53 6.53 43.00
C LEU A 62 9.74 7.13 42.27
N ASP A 63 9.58 8.33 41.72
CA ASP A 63 10.64 9.11 41.11
C ASP A 63 11.66 9.62 42.16
N GLY A 64 12.68 10.35 41.69
CA GLY A 64 13.73 10.96 42.52
C GLY A 64 13.22 11.99 43.54
N GLN A 65 11.93 12.33 43.52
CA GLN A 65 11.26 13.24 44.47
C GLN A 65 10.20 12.53 45.33
N GLY A 66 9.99 11.23 45.14
CA GLY A 66 9.06 10.43 45.94
C GLY A 66 7.63 10.38 45.40
N LEU A 67 7.40 10.70 44.12
CA LEU A 67 6.08 10.66 43.47
C LEU A 67 5.94 9.47 42.52
N PRO A 68 4.75 8.85 42.40
CA PRO A 68 4.52 7.80 41.40
C PRO A 68 4.59 8.39 39.98
N TRP A 69 5.31 7.75 39.08
CA TRP A 69 5.35 8.04 37.64
C TRP A 69 4.02 8.17 36.89
N PHE A 70 2.91 7.68 37.45
CA PHE A 70 1.55 7.89 36.92
C PHE A 70 0.78 8.95 37.73
N ASP A 71 1.49 9.90 38.36
CA ASP A 71 0.88 10.98 39.11
C ASP A 71 -0.14 11.69 38.23
N ARG A 72 -1.31 11.95 38.83
CA ARG A 72 -2.44 12.64 38.20
C ARG A 72 -2.01 13.96 37.55
N ASN A 73 -0.92 14.59 37.97
CA ASN A 73 -0.47 15.84 37.38
C ASN A 73 0.12 15.71 35.96
N TYR A 74 0.58 14.53 35.53
CA TYR A 74 1.10 14.33 34.16
C TYR A 74 -0.01 14.04 33.15
N ALA A 75 -1.03 13.26 33.54
CA ALA A 75 -2.17 12.95 32.68
C ALA A 75 -3.19 14.11 32.49
N PHE A 76 -2.95 15.28 33.12
CA PHE A 76 -3.87 16.42 33.08
C PHE A 76 -3.35 17.61 32.26
N ASP A 77 -2.09 17.57 31.81
CA ASP A 77 -1.48 18.60 30.95
C ASP A 77 -0.60 17.92 29.88
N GLN A 78 -1.20 17.00 29.10
CA GLN A 78 -0.49 16.25 28.05
C GLN A 78 0.22 17.17 27.05
N ASP A 79 -0.32 18.37 26.84
CA ASP A 79 0.22 19.41 25.95
C ASP A 79 1.23 20.34 26.66
N GLY A 80 1.51 20.08 27.94
CA GLY A 80 2.47 20.85 28.74
C GLY A 80 3.91 20.46 28.42
N ASP A 81 4.81 21.42 28.59
CA ASP A 81 6.27 21.32 28.41
C ASP A 81 6.93 21.81 29.73
N PRO A 82 7.05 20.95 30.75
CA PRO A 82 7.45 21.35 32.10
C PRO A 82 8.93 21.70 32.27
N ASP A 83 9.81 21.15 31.45
CA ASP A 83 11.25 21.43 31.46
C ASP A 83 11.67 22.48 30.43
N GLY A 84 10.78 22.84 29.51
CA GLY A 84 10.95 23.94 28.57
C GLY A 84 11.85 23.59 27.40
N ASP A 85 11.93 22.31 27.05
CA ASP A 85 12.76 21.79 25.97
C ASP A 85 12.06 21.79 24.61
N THR A 86 10.77 22.16 24.59
CA THR A 86 9.85 22.27 23.43
C THR A 86 9.16 20.98 23.00
N LEU A 87 9.39 19.84 23.66
CA LEU A 87 8.57 18.66 23.50
C LEU A 87 7.41 18.68 24.53
N PRO A 88 6.19 18.28 24.12
CA PRO A 88 5.10 18.11 25.07
C PRO A 88 5.20 16.75 25.79
N ASN A 89 4.67 16.70 27.02
CA ASN A 89 4.68 15.51 27.89
C ASN A 89 4.24 14.21 27.17
N TRP A 90 3.25 14.29 26.26
CA TRP A 90 2.76 13.11 25.54
C TRP A 90 3.79 12.57 24.53
N PHE A 91 4.53 13.46 23.87
CA PHE A 91 5.52 13.10 22.85
C PHE A 91 6.77 12.57 23.52
N GLU A 92 7.22 13.22 24.60
CA GLU A 92 8.33 12.72 25.41
C GLU A 92 8.04 11.35 25.97
N PHE A 93 6.78 11.07 26.33
CA PHE A 93 6.37 9.74 26.76
C PHE A 93 6.53 8.70 25.64
N THR A 94 6.14 9.00 24.39
CA THR A 94 6.28 8.09 23.25
C THR A 94 7.75 7.93 22.81
N ALA A 95 8.49 9.04 22.78
CA ALA A 95 9.95 9.10 22.60
C ALA A 95 10.73 8.54 23.80
N GLY A 96 10.03 8.18 24.89
CA GLY A 96 10.53 7.70 26.19
C GLY A 96 11.66 8.51 26.79
N CYS A 97 11.55 9.80 26.59
CA CYS A 97 12.19 10.90 27.30
C CYS A 97 11.46 11.16 28.62
N ASN A 98 12.05 11.98 29.48
CA ASN A 98 11.53 12.35 30.79
C ASN A 98 11.00 13.79 30.75
N PRO A 99 9.68 14.01 30.90
CA PRO A 99 9.02 15.33 30.79
C PRO A 99 9.39 16.41 31.82
N GLN A 100 10.46 16.22 32.55
CA GLN A 100 11.00 17.15 33.54
C GLN A 100 12.51 17.36 33.38
N SER A 101 13.11 16.79 32.35
CA SER A 101 14.53 16.80 32.09
C SER A 101 14.77 17.12 30.63
N VAL A 102 15.19 18.36 30.37
CA VAL A 102 15.64 18.84 29.04
C VAL A 102 16.61 17.87 28.33
N ASP A 103 17.33 17.07 29.09
CA ASP A 103 18.29 16.07 28.64
C ASP A 103 18.14 14.85 29.59
N THR A 104 17.41 13.84 29.14
CA THR A 104 16.98 12.68 29.94
C THR A 104 18.15 11.79 30.32
N ASP A 105 19.11 11.61 29.42
CA ASP A 105 20.22 10.69 29.60
C ASP A 105 21.53 11.39 30.04
N SER A 106 21.53 12.71 30.05
CA SER A 106 22.62 13.61 30.44
C SER A 106 23.86 13.50 29.55
N ASP A 107 23.70 13.20 28.26
CA ASP A 107 24.81 13.11 27.30
C ASP A 107 25.24 14.48 26.73
N GLY A 108 24.42 15.53 26.96
CA GLY A 108 24.66 16.90 26.53
C GLY A 108 23.90 17.32 25.26
N VAL A 109 23.09 16.45 24.67
CA VAL A 109 22.10 16.75 23.63
C VAL A 109 20.72 16.81 24.30
N PRO A 110 19.94 17.90 24.13
CA PRO A 110 18.57 17.94 24.65
C PRO A 110 17.66 16.90 23.97
N ASP A 111 16.65 16.39 24.68
CA ASP A 111 15.71 15.38 24.17
C ASP A 111 15.07 15.82 22.84
N SER A 112 14.65 17.09 22.72
CA SER A 112 14.20 17.70 21.46
C SER A 112 15.17 17.63 20.26
N GLN A 113 16.47 17.48 20.49
CA GLN A 113 17.52 17.43 19.46
C GLN A 113 18.12 16.03 19.29
N GLU A 114 17.65 15.04 20.04
CA GLU A 114 18.01 13.65 19.83
C GLU A 114 17.36 13.11 18.55
N ASP A 115 18.00 12.11 17.97
CA ASP A 115 17.53 11.29 16.85
C ASP A 115 17.41 9.87 17.41
N ALA A 116 16.22 9.52 17.89
CA ALA A 116 16.06 8.39 18.79
C ALA A 116 16.00 7.02 18.08
N ASP A 117 15.78 6.98 16.77
CA ASP A 117 15.90 5.78 15.92
C ASP A 117 17.06 5.78 14.93
N GLY A 118 17.70 6.93 14.70
CA GLY A 118 18.87 7.06 13.85
C GLY A 118 18.58 7.23 12.37
N ASP A 119 17.38 7.70 12.00
CA ASP A 119 16.98 7.93 10.61
C ASP A 119 17.41 9.31 10.05
N GLY A 120 17.96 10.16 10.91
CA GLY A 120 18.46 11.49 10.57
C GLY A 120 17.49 12.64 10.89
N VAL A 121 16.31 12.36 11.46
CA VAL A 121 15.34 13.35 11.94
C VAL A 121 15.50 13.53 13.45
N GLN A 122 15.32 14.76 13.94
CA GLN A 122 15.34 15.04 15.37
C GLN A 122 13.94 14.95 15.95
N ASN A 123 13.81 14.52 17.21
CA ASN A 123 12.57 14.42 17.98
C ASN A 123 11.64 15.64 17.83
N TYR A 124 12.18 16.87 17.87
CA TYR A 124 11.36 18.07 17.66
C TYR A 124 10.79 18.17 16.24
N THR A 125 11.57 17.77 15.23
CA THR A 125 11.13 17.76 13.83
C THR A 125 10.08 16.67 13.62
N GLU A 126 10.27 15.50 14.22
CA GLU A 126 9.30 14.41 14.19
C GLU A 126 7.97 14.82 14.83
N PHE A 127 8.02 15.49 15.99
CA PHE A 127 6.84 16.10 16.60
C PHE A 127 6.12 17.08 15.65
N MET A 128 6.88 17.89 14.90
CA MET A 128 6.32 18.86 13.96
C MET A 128 5.74 18.21 12.69
N GLN A 129 6.28 17.09 12.25
CA GLN A 129 5.82 16.32 11.09
C GLN A 129 4.73 15.29 11.45
N GLY A 130 4.55 15.01 12.74
CA GLY A 130 3.60 14.01 13.23
C GLY A 130 4.12 12.58 13.13
N THR A 131 5.43 12.40 13.03
CA THR A 131 6.10 11.10 12.97
C THR A 131 6.45 10.58 14.36
N GLU A 132 6.79 9.30 14.48
CA GLU A 132 7.13 8.66 15.75
C GLU A 132 8.65 8.63 15.99
N ALA A 133 9.10 9.37 17.01
CA ALA A 133 10.49 9.49 17.52
C ALA A 133 11.41 8.25 17.58
N ARG A 134 10.84 7.06 17.50
CA ARG A 134 11.57 5.79 17.70
C ARG A 134 11.41 4.85 16.52
N LEU A 135 10.83 5.35 15.44
CA LEU A 135 10.52 4.67 14.21
C LEU A 135 11.20 5.36 13.06
N ALA A 136 12.21 4.67 12.54
CA ALA A 136 12.87 5.17 11.37
C ALA A 136 11.93 5.29 10.16
N ASP A 137 10.81 4.57 10.12
CA ASP A 137 9.81 4.56 9.05
C ASP A 137 8.45 4.53 9.76
N THR A 138 7.81 5.69 9.89
CA THR A 138 6.59 5.87 10.68
C THR A 138 5.38 5.23 10.00
N ASP A 139 5.36 5.18 8.67
CA ASP A 139 4.25 4.68 7.88
C ASP A 139 4.46 3.30 7.21
N ASP A 140 5.57 2.62 7.54
CA ASP A 140 6.07 1.33 7.03
C ASP A 140 5.95 1.18 5.50
N ASP A 141 6.14 2.26 4.74
CA ASP A 141 6.06 2.22 3.28
C ASP A 141 7.36 1.71 2.62
N GLY A 142 8.43 1.60 3.41
CA GLY A 142 9.76 1.16 3.05
C GLY A 142 10.78 2.30 2.93
N PHE A 143 10.37 3.55 3.11
CA PHE A 143 11.21 4.74 3.18
C PHE A 143 11.26 5.26 4.62
N SER A 144 12.43 5.74 5.05
CA SER A 144 12.53 6.29 6.40
C SER A 144 12.01 7.72 6.47
N ASP A 145 11.48 8.17 7.61
CA ASP A 145 10.94 9.52 7.76
C ASP A 145 11.97 10.59 7.35
N GLY A 146 13.24 10.38 7.70
CA GLY A 146 14.34 11.24 7.31
C GLY A 146 14.67 11.25 5.83
N TRP A 147 14.44 10.14 5.12
CA TRP A 147 14.53 10.09 3.66
C TRP A 147 13.39 10.89 3.07
N GLU A 148 12.17 10.65 3.53
CA GLU A 148 10.97 11.28 2.97
C GLU A 148 10.95 12.79 3.18
N ILE A 149 11.36 13.26 4.36
CA ILE A 149 11.51 14.69 4.65
C ILE A 149 12.59 15.32 3.75
N ALA A 150 13.67 14.59 3.45
CA ALA A 150 14.74 15.09 2.60
C ALA A 150 14.33 15.16 1.12
N TYR A 151 13.53 14.20 0.65
CA TYR A 151 13.12 14.04 -0.75
C TYR A 151 11.65 14.38 -0.99
N GLY A 152 11.03 15.14 -0.09
CA GLY A 152 9.73 15.78 -0.30
C GLY A 152 8.50 14.89 -0.20
N SER A 153 8.64 13.58 0.02
CA SER A 153 7.51 12.67 0.28
C SER A 153 6.97 12.83 1.72
N SER A 154 5.91 12.11 2.05
CA SER A 154 5.12 12.33 3.27
C SER A 154 5.33 11.20 4.27
N PRO A 155 6.05 11.44 5.39
CA PRO A 155 6.45 10.40 6.36
C PRO A 155 5.33 9.86 7.27
N VAL A 156 4.09 10.12 6.88
CA VAL A 156 2.88 9.76 7.61
C VAL A 156 1.76 9.38 6.65
N ASP A 157 2.10 9.13 5.38
CA ASP A 157 1.19 8.70 4.34
C ASP A 157 1.86 7.60 3.54
N SER A 158 1.56 6.34 3.90
CA SER A 158 2.21 5.15 3.33
C SER A 158 2.06 4.97 1.81
N ARG A 159 1.34 5.88 1.17
CA ARG A 159 1.12 6.00 -0.28
C ARG A 159 2.07 6.99 -0.94
N SER A 160 3.01 7.57 -0.19
CA SER A 160 3.89 8.64 -0.63
C SER A 160 5.35 8.29 -0.31
N PRO A 161 6.21 8.06 -1.31
CA PRO A 161 5.96 8.24 -2.73
C PRO A 161 5.07 7.13 -3.32
N ALA A 162 4.45 7.42 -4.46
CA ALA A 162 3.56 6.47 -5.12
C ALA A 162 4.35 5.21 -5.52
N LYS A 163 3.89 4.03 -5.07
CA LYS A 163 4.58 2.77 -5.32
C LYS A 163 3.61 1.61 -5.50
N ALA A 164 3.79 0.85 -6.57
CA ALA A 164 3.06 -0.38 -6.79
C ALA A 164 3.51 -1.45 -5.77
N ARG A 165 2.59 -1.94 -4.94
CA ARG A 165 2.86 -2.96 -3.93
C ARG A 165 1.69 -3.93 -3.84
N ALA A 166 1.98 -5.16 -3.44
CA ALA A 166 0.94 -6.15 -3.19
C ALA A 166 1.26 -7.02 -1.98
N LEU A 167 0.24 -7.70 -1.46
CA LEU A 167 0.40 -8.72 -0.44
C LEU A 167 1.01 -10.00 -1.03
N ALA A 168 2.28 -10.26 -0.75
CA ALA A 168 2.95 -11.52 -1.09
C ALA A 168 2.60 -12.65 -0.11
N LEU A 169 2.35 -13.84 -0.65
CA LEU A 169 1.92 -15.02 0.07
C LEU A 169 2.71 -16.27 -0.35
N ASP A 170 3.12 -17.07 0.63
CA ASP A 170 4.05 -18.19 0.42
C ASP A 170 3.35 -19.55 0.13
N GLY A 171 2.02 -19.60 0.09
CA GLY A 171 1.24 -20.82 -0.09
C GLY A 171 0.88 -21.58 1.19
N THR A 172 1.36 -21.15 2.35
CA THR A 172 1.02 -21.76 3.63
C THR A 172 -0.25 -21.14 4.22
N ALA A 173 -0.98 -21.91 5.03
CA ALA A 173 -2.14 -21.37 5.76
C ALA A 173 -1.75 -20.38 6.88
N ALA A 174 -0.45 -20.26 7.18
CA ALA A 174 0.06 -19.31 8.16
C ALA A 174 0.36 -17.95 7.52
N SER A 175 0.74 -17.91 6.23
CA SER A 175 0.93 -16.69 5.45
C SER A 175 -0.42 -16.11 5.06
N GLN A 176 -0.83 -15.05 5.76
CA GLN A 176 -2.13 -14.40 5.58
C GLN A 176 -2.17 -13.04 6.30
N VAL A 177 -3.18 -12.23 5.98
CA VAL A 177 -3.63 -11.12 6.83
C VAL A 177 -4.81 -11.58 7.67
N VAL A 178 -4.80 -11.25 8.96
CA VAL A 178 -5.90 -11.52 9.91
C VAL A 178 -6.59 -10.20 10.24
N ALA A 179 -7.83 -10.05 9.80
CA ALA A 179 -8.64 -8.88 10.13
C ALA A 179 -9.15 -8.97 11.58
N PRO A 180 -9.46 -7.83 12.23
CA PRO A 180 -9.86 -7.80 13.62
C PRO A 180 -11.24 -8.42 13.84
N GLU A 181 -11.50 -8.88 15.06
CA GLU A 181 -12.78 -9.46 15.44
C GLU A 181 -13.83 -8.37 15.69
N VAL A 182 -14.40 -7.84 14.61
CA VAL A 182 -15.41 -6.79 14.65
C VAL A 182 -16.76 -7.26 14.11
N THR A 183 -17.84 -6.64 14.60
CA THR A 183 -19.22 -6.99 14.24
C THR A 183 -19.61 -6.52 12.84
N ARG A 184 -18.94 -5.50 12.28
CA ARG A 184 -19.17 -5.01 10.90
C ARG A 184 -18.89 -6.07 9.82
N LEU A 185 -18.09 -7.08 10.14
CA LEU A 185 -17.76 -8.18 9.26
C LEU A 185 -18.77 -9.35 9.31
N GLU A 186 -19.83 -9.27 10.12
CA GLU A 186 -20.86 -10.31 10.23
C GLU A 186 -22.00 -10.09 9.23
N LEU A 187 -21.82 -10.64 8.02
CA LEU A 187 -22.60 -10.21 6.86
C LEU A 187 -23.72 -11.18 6.51
N SER A 188 -24.95 -10.66 6.43
CA SER A 188 -26.11 -11.41 5.93
C SER A 188 -26.26 -11.35 4.40
N ALA A 189 -25.66 -10.33 3.79
CA ALA A 189 -25.48 -10.10 2.36
C ALA A 189 -24.08 -9.52 2.19
N PHE A 190 -23.40 -9.85 1.10
CA PHE A 190 -22.01 -9.43 0.90
C PHE A 190 -21.68 -9.26 -0.58
N ASP A 191 -20.72 -8.39 -0.83
CA ASP A 191 -20.08 -8.20 -2.12
C ASP A 191 -18.57 -8.09 -1.83
N ILE A 192 -17.81 -9.10 -2.26
CA ILE A 192 -16.42 -9.31 -1.89
C ILE A 192 -15.61 -9.38 -3.17
N SER A 193 -14.56 -8.57 -3.27
CA SER A 193 -13.66 -8.55 -4.42
C SER A 193 -12.19 -8.46 -4.01
N ALA A 194 -11.31 -8.91 -4.90
CA ALA A 194 -9.87 -8.74 -4.80
C ALA A 194 -9.22 -9.00 -6.17
N TRP A 195 -8.08 -8.37 -6.43
CA TRP A 195 -7.13 -8.81 -7.45
C TRP A 195 -6.28 -9.96 -6.90
N VAL A 196 -6.03 -10.98 -7.72
CA VAL A 196 -5.15 -12.10 -7.36
C VAL A 196 -4.17 -12.41 -8.48
N TYR A 197 -2.93 -12.77 -8.10
CA TYR A 197 -1.87 -13.23 -8.98
C TYR A 197 -1.31 -14.55 -8.43
N PRO A 198 -1.91 -15.71 -8.73
CA PRO A 198 -1.42 -16.97 -8.21
C PRO A 198 -0.15 -17.41 -8.96
N THR A 199 0.94 -17.68 -8.24
CA THR A 199 2.19 -18.21 -8.82
C THR A 199 2.23 -19.74 -8.84
N ALA A 200 1.39 -20.38 -8.05
CA ALA A 200 1.19 -21.82 -8.05
C ALA A 200 -0.27 -22.17 -7.73
N ALA A 201 -0.71 -23.34 -8.22
CA ALA A 201 -2.02 -23.87 -7.86
C ALA A 201 -2.05 -24.24 -6.37
N PRO A 202 -3.09 -23.83 -5.60
CA PRO A 202 -3.22 -24.19 -4.20
C PRO A 202 -3.21 -25.72 -3.99
N THR A 203 -2.57 -26.18 -2.92
CA THR A 203 -2.60 -27.62 -2.56
C THR A 203 -3.95 -28.06 -1.96
N ALA A 204 -4.74 -27.10 -1.48
CA ALA A 204 -6.07 -27.28 -0.94
C ALA A 204 -6.97 -26.09 -1.36
N ALA A 205 -7.53 -25.36 -0.42
CA ALA A 205 -8.23 -24.10 -0.68
C ALA A 205 -7.25 -22.94 -0.41
N GLY A 206 -6.88 -22.20 -1.45
CA GLY A 206 -6.16 -20.93 -1.32
C GLY A 206 -7.18 -19.82 -1.12
N GLU A 207 -7.37 -19.42 0.13
CA GLU A 207 -8.39 -18.43 0.51
C GLU A 207 -7.98 -17.04 0.03
N VAL A 208 -8.82 -16.44 -0.80
CA VAL A 208 -8.68 -15.02 -1.15
C VAL A 208 -9.19 -14.21 0.03
N VAL A 209 -10.43 -14.46 0.47
CA VAL A 209 -11.02 -13.90 1.69
C VAL A 209 -11.89 -14.96 2.35
N ALA A 210 -11.77 -15.16 3.67
CA ALA A 210 -12.59 -16.09 4.41
C ALA A 210 -12.94 -15.57 5.80
N ARG A 211 -14.23 -15.53 6.14
CA ARG A 211 -14.69 -15.38 7.53
C ARG A 211 -15.19 -16.71 8.07
N GLU A 212 -14.37 -17.33 8.90
CA GLU A 212 -14.67 -18.57 9.60
C GLU A 212 -15.20 -18.24 10.99
N VAL A 213 -16.40 -18.71 11.34
CA VAL A 213 -17.07 -18.44 12.63
C VAL A 213 -17.02 -19.64 13.60
N ALA A 214 -16.62 -20.80 13.09
CA ALA A 214 -16.21 -21.99 13.81
C ALA A 214 -15.47 -22.90 12.83
N ALA A 215 -14.71 -23.89 13.33
CA ALA A 215 -13.94 -24.79 12.47
C ALA A 215 -14.79 -25.39 11.32
N GLY A 216 -14.47 -25.02 10.07
CA GLY A 216 -15.17 -25.43 8.85
C GLY A 216 -16.54 -24.78 8.62
N VAL A 217 -16.89 -23.75 9.37
CA VAL A 217 -18.17 -23.02 9.30
C VAL A 217 -17.88 -21.59 8.91
N TYR A 218 -18.36 -21.19 7.73
CA TYR A 218 -18.02 -19.92 7.10
C TYR A 218 -19.23 -19.00 7.00
N ASN A 219 -19.09 -17.74 7.41
CA ASN A 219 -20.06 -16.71 7.06
C ASN A 219 -19.97 -16.41 5.55
N TYR A 220 -18.75 -16.27 5.03
CA TYR A 220 -18.44 -16.15 3.61
C TYR A 220 -17.01 -16.62 3.37
N ARG A 221 -16.75 -17.11 2.15
CA ARG A 221 -15.45 -17.63 1.74
C ARG A 221 -15.31 -17.55 0.22
N LEU A 222 -14.35 -16.75 -0.25
CA LEU A 222 -13.86 -16.71 -1.63
C LEU A 222 -12.50 -17.41 -1.65
N TYR A 223 -12.33 -18.42 -2.50
CA TYR A 223 -11.06 -19.13 -2.57
C TYR A 223 -10.81 -19.71 -3.96
N LEU A 224 -9.55 -20.04 -4.24
CA LEU A 224 -9.13 -20.86 -5.38
C LEU A 224 -9.00 -22.32 -4.95
N ASP A 225 -9.58 -23.24 -5.73
CA ASP A 225 -9.38 -24.67 -5.53
C ASP A 225 -8.05 -25.17 -6.13
N SER A 226 -7.76 -26.46 -6.01
CA SER A 226 -6.54 -27.07 -6.53
C SER A 226 -6.38 -27.06 -8.05
N GLN A 227 -7.38 -26.55 -8.79
CA GLN A 227 -7.31 -26.30 -10.23
C GLN A 227 -7.37 -24.80 -10.55
N CYS A 228 -7.08 -23.94 -9.56
CA CYS A 228 -7.18 -22.48 -9.66
C CYS A 228 -8.59 -21.98 -10.04
N ARG A 229 -9.65 -22.75 -9.76
CA ARG A 229 -11.02 -22.29 -10.04
C ARG A 229 -11.52 -21.44 -8.88
N PRO A 230 -12.08 -20.25 -9.14
CA PRO A 230 -12.76 -19.47 -8.11
C PRO A 230 -13.95 -20.21 -7.54
N VAL A 231 -14.08 -20.19 -6.21
CA VAL A 231 -15.18 -20.81 -5.47
C VAL A 231 -15.73 -19.84 -4.43
N ALA A 232 -17.04 -19.61 -4.50
CA ALA A 232 -17.82 -18.90 -3.50
C ALA A 232 -18.48 -19.92 -2.55
N GLN A 233 -18.35 -19.70 -1.25
CA GLN A 233 -18.90 -20.60 -0.24
C GLN A 233 -19.43 -19.84 0.98
N PHE A 234 -20.53 -20.36 1.55
CA PHE A 234 -20.97 -20.03 2.90
C PHE A 234 -21.64 -21.24 3.57
N THR A 235 -21.70 -21.25 4.89
CA THR A 235 -22.46 -22.24 5.67
C THR A 235 -23.83 -21.66 6.01
N ASP A 236 -24.89 -22.45 5.79
CA ASP A 236 -26.26 -22.06 6.13
C ASP A 236 -26.43 -21.83 7.64
N GLY A 237 -27.49 -21.12 8.03
CA GLY A 237 -27.83 -20.86 9.42
C GLY A 237 -28.06 -22.10 10.30
N ASP A 238 -28.09 -23.30 9.72
CA ASP A 238 -28.06 -24.56 10.47
C ASP A 238 -26.65 -24.96 10.99
N GLY A 239 -25.60 -24.25 10.55
CA GLY A 239 -24.21 -24.46 10.94
C GLY A 239 -23.57 -25.73 10.36
N VAL A 240 -24.23 -26.40 9.40
CA VAL A 240 -23.78 -27.69 8.85
C VAL A 240 -23.81 -27.70 7.33
N THR A 241 -24.86 -27.17 6.72
CA THR A 241 -25.07 -27.23 5.27
C THR A 241 -24.18 -26.21 4.57
N GLN A 242 -23.24 -26.68 3.76
CA GLN A 242 -22.41 -25.82 2.92
C GLN A 242 -23.15 -25.47 1.62
N VAL A 243 -23.17 -24.20 1.28
CA VAL A 243 -23.55 -23.69 -0.05
C VAL A 243 -22.25 -23.38 -0.78
N VAL A 244 -22.00 -24.05 -1.90
CA VAL A 244 -20.75 -23.94 -2.66
C VAL A 244 -21.10 -23.70 -4.13
N LEU A 245 -20.48 -22.70 -4.72
CA LEU A 245 -20.58 -22.35 -6.14
C LEU A 245 -19.16 -22.24 -6.69
N ALA A 246 -18.79 -23.12 -7.60
CA ALA A 246 -17.48 -23.11 -8.25
C ALA A 246 -17.61 -22.62 -9.70
N ALA A 247 -16.63 -21.85 -10.16
CA ALA A 247 -16.48 -21.50 -11.55
C ALA A 247 -16.23 -22.75 -12.42
N PRO A 248 -16.63 -22.73 -13.71
CA PRO A 248 -16.31 -23.81 -14.64
C PRO A 248 -14.81 -23.83 -14.96
N ASP A 249 -14.29 -25.00 -15.39
CA ASP A 249 -12.85 -25.23 -15.58
C ASP A 249 -12.17 -24.24 -16.54
N PHE A 250 -12.89 -23.75 -17.56
CA PHE A 250 -12.36 -22.78 -18.53
C PHE A 250 -12.28 -21.34 -17.98
N ARG A 251 -12.72 -21.12 -16.75
CA ARG A 251 -12.59 -19.87 -15.99
C ARG A 251 -11.66 -20.06 -14.77
N ALA A 252 -10.81 -21.08 -14.81
CA ALA A 252 -9.69 -21.17 -13.89
C ALA A 252 -8.79 -19.94 -14.06
N VAL A 253 -8.32 -19.41 -12.94
CA VAL A 253 -7.39 -18.27 -12.91
C VAL A 253 -6.06 -18.73 -13.52
N PRO A 254 -5.53 -18.03 -14.54
CA PRO A 254 -4.20 -18.30 -15.07
C PRO A 254 -3.15 -18.07 -13.98
N LEU A 255 -2.10 -18.88 -13.98
CA LEU A 255 -0.93 -18.61 -13.13
C LEU A 255 -0.15 -17.43 -13.72
N ASN A 256 0.50 -16.66 -12.85
CA ASN A 256 1.35 -15.52 -13.21
C ASN A 256 0.61 -14.46 -14.04
N ALA A 257 -0.65 -14.19 -13.70
CA ALA A 257 -1.41 -13.11 -14.31
C ALA A 257 -2.45 -12.58 -13.32
N TRP A 258 -2.55 -11.24 -13.24
CA TRP A 258 -3.55 -10.58 -12.42
C TRP A 258 -4.96 -10.90 -12.91
N THR A 259 -5.83 -11.30 -11.99
CA THR A 259 -7.23 -11.61 -12.25
C THR A 259 -8.10 -11.03 -11.15
N HIS A 260 -9.11 -10.25 -11.53
CA HIS A 260 -10.05 -9.69 -10.57
C HIS A 260 -11.13 -10.72 -10.26
N LEU A 261 -11.27 -11.08 -8.98
CA LEU A 261 -12.27 -12.03 -8.51
C LEU A 261 -13.30 -11.32 -7.68
N ARG A 262 -14.58 -11.68 -7.88
CA ARG A 262 -15.67 -11.12 -7.08
C ARG A 262 -16.75 -12.15 -6.79
N MET A 263 -17.27 -12.11 -5.57
CA MET A 263 -18.40 -12.89 -5.10
C MET A 263 -19.49 -11.95 -4.58
N THR A 264 -20.74 -12.18 -4.98
CA THR A 264 -21.89 -11.42 -4.46
C THR A 264 -22.97 -12.33 -3.92
N PHE A 265 -23.62 -11.94 -2.82
CA PHE A 265 -24.80 -12.60 -2.28
C PHE A 265 -25.86 -11.57 -1.85
N ASP A 266 -27.02 -11.63 -2.51
CA ASP A 266 -28.19 -10.85 -2.13
C ASP A 266 -29.14 -11.68 -1.25
N ALA A 267 -29.27 -11.30 0.02
CA ALA A 267 -30.12 -11.98 0.99
C ALA A 267 -31.63 -11.91 0.67
N THR A 268 -32.06 -10.92 -0.11
CA THR A 268 -33.47 -10.73 -0.49
C THR A 268 -33.87 -11.75 -1.56
N THR A 269 -33.06 -11.85 -2.61
CA THR A 269 -33.32 -12.75 -3.75
C THR A 269 -32.77 -14.16 -3.53
N GLY A 270 -31.75 -14.30 -2.67
CA GLY A 270 -30.99 -15.53 -2.51
C GLY A 270 -30.01 -15.80 -3.65
N HIS A 271 -29.66 -14.77 -4.43
CA HIS A 271 -28.78 -14.88 -5.59
C HIS A 271 -27.33 -14.79 -5.15
N LEU A 272 -26.59 -15.90 -5.31
CA LEU A 272 -25.14 -15.98 -5.15
C LEU A 272 -24.50 -15.97 -6.55
N ALA A 273 -23.51 -15.12 -6.80
CA ALA A 273 -22.79 -15.07 -8.07
C ALA A 273 -21.27 -15.01 -7.87
N LEU A 274 -20.56 -15.57 -8.83
CA LEU A 274 -19.11 -15.45 -9.01
C LEU A 274 -18.84 -14.69 -10.30
N LEU A 275 -17.91 -13.74 -10.23
CA LEU A 275 -17.42 -12.96 -11.35
C LEU A 275 -15.90 -13.10 -11.44
N VAL A 276 -15.40 -13.12 -12.67
CA VAL A 276 -13.97 -13.12 -13.01
C VAL A 276 -13.78 -12.01 -14.03
N ASN A 277 -12.92 -11.04 -13.73
CA ASN A 277 -12.74 -9.80 -14.52
C ASN A 277 -14.08 -9.12 -14.80
N ASP A 278 -14.90 -8.97 -13.75
CA ASP A 278 -16.26 -8.41 -13.75
C ASP A 278 -17.28 -9.11 -14.67
N GLU A 279 -16.92 -10.24 -15.29
CA GLU A 279 -17.84 -11.08 -16.03
C GLU A 279 -18.43 -12.15 -15.11
N ALA A 280 -19.76 -12.24 -15.02
CA ALA A 280 -20.44 -13.28 -14.24
C ALA A 280 -20.23 -14.68 -14.88
N VAL A 281 -19.46 -15.53 -14.20
CA VAL A 281 -19.09 -16.87 -14.70
C VAL A 281 -19.93 -18.01 -14.12
N ALA A 282 -20.52 -17.81 -12.94
CA ALA A 282 -21.36 -18.79 -12.27
C ALA A 282 -22.37 -18.10 -11.34
N PHE A 283 -23.54 -18.70 -11.18
CA PHE A 283 -24.55 -18.22 -10.24
C PHE A 283 -25.41 -19.35 -9.67
N LEU A 284 -26.02 -19.10 -8.52
CA LEU A 284 -26.91 -20.01 -7.82
C LEU A 284 -28.01 -19.20 -7.11
N ASN A 285 -29.27 -19.63 -7.27
CA ASN A 285 -30.38 -19.13 -6.45
C ASN A 285 -30.64 -20.12 -5.30
N THR A 286 -30.64 -19.62 -4.06
CA THR A 286 -30.82 -20.45 -2.86
C THR A 286 -31.71 -19.80 -1.80
N ALA A 287 -32.50 -20.61 -1.11
CA ALA A 287 -33.27 -20.18 0.06
C ALA A 287 -32.43 -20.19 1.35
N ARG A 288 -31.20 -20.72 1.30
CA ARG A 288 -30.26 -20.78 2.43
C ARG A 288 -29.73 -19.39 2.76
N ARG A 289 -29.30 -19.18 4.00
CA ARG A 289 -28.81 -17.89 4.51
C ARG A 289 -27.51 -18.08 5.28
N PRO A 290 -26.49 -17.22 5.07
CA PRO A 290 -25.22 -17.30 5.78
C PRO A 290 -25.39 -17.31 7.30
N LEU A 291 -24.64 -18.18 7.97
CA LEU A 291 -24.51 -18.13 9.42
C LEU A 291 -23.58 -16.98 9.82
N LEU A 292 -24.10 -16.04 10.61
CA LEU A 292 -23.38 -14.82 10.99
C LEU A 292 -22.38 -15.03 12.14
N ARG A 293 -22.74 -15.88 13.11
CA ARG A 293 -21.98 -16.14 14.34
C ARG A 293 -22.14 -17.59 14.78
N SER A 294 -21.15 -18.09 15.53
CA SER A 294 -21.20 -19.37 16.23
C SER A 294 -20.43 -19.26 17.55
N ASN A 295 -20.44 -20.32 18.38
CA ASN A 295 -19.68 -20.38 19.64
C ASN A 295 -18.20 -20.73 19.44
N GLY A 296 -17.72 -20.79 18.18
CA GLY A 296 -16.33 -21.12 17.85
C GLY A 296 -15.44 -19.88 17.79
N ALA A 297 -14.13 -20.10 17.61
CA ALA A 297 -13.21 -19.02 17.28
C ALA A 297 -13.62 -18.40 15.95
N THR A 298 -13.74 -17.08 15.93
CA THR A 298 -14.05 -16.31 14.72
C THR A 298 -12.78 -15.67 14.19
N ALA A 299 -12.55 -15.75 12.89
CA ALA A 299 -11.46 -15.05 12.23
C ALA A 299 -11.86 -14.70 10.80
N THR A 300 -11.44 -13.51 10.36
CA THR A 300 -11.49 -13.12 8.95
C THR A 300 -10.07 -13.07 8.44
N ARG A 301 -9.80 -13.79 7.36
CA ARG A 301 -8.45 -13.98 6.81
C ARG A 301 -8.42 -13.62 5.34
N VAL A 302 -7.29 -13.11 4.89
CA VAL A 302 -6.98 -12.83 3.49
C VAL A 302 -5.71 -13.60 3.13
N GLY A 303 -5.73 -14.35 2.02
CA GLY A 303 -4.55 -15.01 1.46
C GLY A 303 -4.20 -16.41 1.98
N SER A 304 -4.90 -16.93 2.99
CA SER A 304 -4.53 -18.21 3.65
C SER A 304 -4.39 -19.37 2.65
N GLY A 305 -3.17 -19.91 2.52
CA GLY A 305 -2.90 -21.07 1.64
C GLY A 305 -2.80 -20.74 0.15
N LEU A 306 -2.73 -19.46 -0.23
CA LEU A 306 -2.49 -19.01 -1.59
C LEU A 306 -1.00 -18.71 -1.80
N SER A 307 -0.45 -19.06 -2.97
CA SER A 307 0.91 -18.67 -3.37
C SER A 307 0.84 -17.58 -4.42
N GLY A 308 1.55 -16.47 -4.22
CA GLY A 308 1.56 -15.33 -5.14
C GLY A 308 1.12 -14.04 -4.48
N PHE A 309 0.39 -13.19 -5.19
CA PHE A 309 0.02 -11.85 -4.71
C PHE A 309 -1.50 -11.63 -4.65
N ILE A 310 -1.94 -10.76 -3.73
CA ILE A 310 -3.31 -10.26 -3.63
C ILE A 310 -3.26 -8.74 -3.56
N ASP A 311 -4.25 -8.09 -4.19
CA ASP A 311 -4.46 -6.66 -4.06
C ASP A 311 -5.94 -6.24 -3.99
N GLU A 312 -6.21 -4.99 -3.61
CA GLU A 312 -7.51 -4.32 -3.61
C GLU A 312 -8.65 -5.18 -3.03
N VAL A 313 -8.43 -5.65 -1.81
CA VAL A 313 -9.38 -6.52 -1.11
C VAL A 313 -10.50 -5.66 -0.56
N GLU A 314 -11.71 -5.88 -1.06
CA GLU A 314 -12.88 -5.12 -0.64
C GLU A 314 -13.99 -6.06 -0.15
N ILE A 315 -14.60 -5.71 0.98
CA ILE A 315 -15.82 -6.34 1.49
C ILE A 315 -16.87 -5.25 1.67
N ARG A 316 -18.02 -5.42 1.02
CA ARG A 316 -19.17 -4.53 1.15
C ARG A 316 -20.40 -5.23 1.71
N SER A 317 -21.20 -4.47 2.45
CA SER A 317 -22.54 -4.80 2.89
C SER A 317 -23.55 -3.88 2.20
N GLY A 318 -24.05 -4.30 1.04
CA GLY A 318 -24.87 -3.42 0.19
C GLY A 318 -24.03 -2.28 -0.39
N ALA A 319 -24.37 -1.02 -0.06
CA ALA A 319 -23.62 0.14 -0.54
C ALA A 319 -22.43 0.52 0.36
N GLU A 320 -22.39 0.01 1.58
CA GLU A 320 -21.37 0.33 2.59
C GLU A 320 -20.14 -0.54 2.38
N CYS A 321 -18.96 0.07 2.27
CA CYS A 321 -17.69 -0.64 2.40
C CYS A 321 -17.48 -0.93 3.88
N VAL A 322 -17.30 -2.21 4.21
CA VAL A 322 -17.10 -2.65 5.59
C VAL A 322 -15.70 -3.16 5.84
N LEU A 323 -14.87 -3.35 4.82
CA LEU A 323 -13.42 -3.56 4.91
C LEU A 323 -12.81 -3.25 3.55
N ARG A 324 -11.69 -2.53 3.53
CA ARG A 324 -10.90 -2.30 2.32
C ARG A 324 -9.42 -2.36 2.67
N TYR A 325 -8.70 -3.34 2.12
CA TYR A 325 -7.25 -3.40 2.19
C TYR A 325 -6.71 -3.15 0.79
N THR A 326 -6.03 -2.03 0.62
CA THR A 326 -5.22 -1.73 -0.56
C THR A 326 -3.77 -1.83 -0.14
N PHE A 327 -2.91 -2.31 -1.03
CA PHE A 327 -1.48 -2.46 -0.74
C PHE A 327 -0.65 -1.50 -1.60
N ASP A 328 -1.12 -1.20 -2.81
CA ASP A 328 -0.62 -0.16 -3.71
C ASP A 328 -1.28 1.21 -3.48
N ASP A 329 -0.70 2.24 -4.10
CA ASP A 329 -1.31 3.57 -4.22
C ASP A 329 -1.93 3.77 -5.62
N ASP A 330 -3.19 3.39 -5.79
CA ASP A 330 -3.97 3.77 -6.97
C ASP A 330 -4.67 5.14 -6.71
N THR A 331 -3.88 6.22 -6.61
CA THR A 331 -4.32 7.60 -6.32
C THR A 331 -5.34 8.18 -7.31
N ALA A 332 -5.67 7.46 -8.39
CA ALA A 332 -6.70 7.89 -9.34
C ALA A 332 -8.14 7.82 -8.76
N ASP A 333 -8.39 7.01 -7.73
CA ASP A 333 -9.75 6.68 -7.28
C ASP A 333 -10.23 7.42 -6.00
N LEU A 334 -9.33 8.07 -5.28
CA LEU A 334 -9.67 8.93 -4.13
C LEU A 334 -9.39 10.39 -4.49
N GLY A 335 -10.34 11.01 -5.18
CA GLY A 335 -10.22 12.40 -5.65
C GLY A 335 -9.61 13.35 -4.60
N THR A 336 -8.95 14.40 -5.08
CA THR A 336 -8.10 15.42 -4.40
C THR A 336 -8.62 16.06 -3.08
N ALA A 337 -9.76 15.61 -2.55
CA ALA A 337 -10.41 16.07 -1.34
C ALA A 337 -10.23 15.14 -0.11
N VAL A 338 -9.53 14.01 -0.22
CA VAL A 338 -9.16 13.16 0.93
C VAL A 338 -7.67 13.32 1.21
N ARG A 339 -7.27 14.50 1.71
CA ARG A 339 -5.99 14.66 2.40
C ARG A 339 -6.23 14.29 3.87
N GLY A 340 -5.95 13.05 4.24
CA GLY A 340 -5.88 12.61 5.63
C GLY A 340 -4.51 12.00 5.88
N ALA A 341 -3.96 12.22 7.07
CA ALA A 341 -2.75 11.57 7.53
C ALA A 341 -3.05 10.08 7.76
N TYR A 342 -2.33 9.19 7.08
CA TYR A 342 -2.58 7.74 7.06
C TYR A 342 -1.24 7.00 7.01
N GLY A 343 -0.60 6.86 8.17
CA GLY A 343 0.62 6.09 8.33
C GLY A 343 0.37 4.70 8.91
N THR A 344 1.07 3.69 8.39
CA THR A 344 1.05 2.33 8.95
C THR A 344 2.07 2.26 10.10
N THR A 345 1.61 2.12 11.34
CA THR A 345 2.44 2.39 12.53
C THR A 345 3.62 1.41 12.68
N GLY A 346 4.85 1.90 12.52
CA GLY A 346 6.07 1.13 12.78
C GLY A 346 6.44 0.92 14.27
N ALA A 347 5.61 1.23 15.29
CA ALA A 347 5.98 1.28 16.74
C ALA A 347 6.96 0.15 17.19
N GLY A 348 8.21 0.50 17.56
CA GLY A 348 9.42 -0.36 17.61
C GLY A 348 9.48 -1.44 18.72
N ALA A 349 8.34 -1.74 19.33
CA ALA A 349 8.17 -2.90 20.22
C ALA A 349 6.80 -3.57 20.06
N TRP A 350 5.99 -3.13 19.09
CA TRP A 350 4.57 -3.36 19.12
C TRP A 350 3.94 -3.81 17.80
N HIS A 351 4.30 -3.29 16.62
CA HIS A 351 3.40 -3.45 15.47
C HIS A 351 4.03 -3.65 14.09
N PHE A 352 5.15 -4.38 13.97
CA PHE A 352 5.55 -4.92 12.66
C PHE A 352 4.44 -5.80 12.06
N GLY A 353 4.01 -5.45 10.85
CA GLY A 353 3.13 -6.25 10.01
C GLY A 353 1.64 -5.98 10.21
N GLN A 354 1.19 -4.73 10.16
CA GLN A 354 -0.22 -4.39 10.10
C GLN A 354 -0.68 -4.04 8.67
N VAL A 355 -1.97 -4.15 8.42
CA VAL A 355 -2.59 -3.82 7.12
C VAL A 355 -3.73 -2.84 7.37
N GLU A 356 -3.64 -1.67 6.78
CA GLU A 356 -4.62 -0.59 6.99
C GLU A 356 -6.00 -0.94 6.43
N ASP A 357 -7.05 -0.49 7.13
CA ASP A 357 -8.45 -0.65 6.71
C ASP A 357 -9.04 0.69 6.23
N PHE A 358 -9.24 0.81 4.91
CA PHE A 358 -9.73 2.01 4.22
C PHE A 358 -11.27 2.09 4.08
N ALA A 359 -12.03 1.26 4.80
CA ALA A 359 -13.48 1.18 4.61
C ALA A 359 -14.29 2.44 5.00
N ASP A 360 -13.73 3.37 5.80
CA ASP A 360 -14.47 4.51 6.35
C ASP A 360 -14.13 5.86 5.70
N VAL A 361 -14.96 6.26 4.73
CA VAL A 361 -14.91 7.59 4.08
C VAL A 361 -15.82 8.63 4.78
N PHE A 362 -16.64 8.24 5.78
CA PHE A 362 -17.75 9.08 6.28
C PHE A 362 -17.62 9.59 7.72
N THR A 363 -16.64 9.15 8.53
CA THR A 363 -16.37 9.77 9.84
C THR A 363 -15.02 10.49 9.92
N ALA A 364 -14.89 11.56 9.14
CA ALA A 364 -13.78 12.53 9.17
C ALA A 364 -13.64 13.34 10.49
N VAL A 365 -13.93 12.74 11.66
CA VAL A 365 -13.83 13.40 12.99
C VAL A 365 -13.18 12.51 14.06
N ALA A 366 -12.80 11.27 13.77
CA ALA A 366 -11.89 10.54 14.65
C ALA A 366 -10.46 10.81 14.16
N ILE A 367 -9.81 11.76 14.83
CA ILE A 367 -8.39 12.06 14.68
C ILE A 367 -7.62 10.77 15.02
N ASP A 368 -6.65 10.41 14.17
CA ASP A 368 -5.40 9.71 14.53
C ASP A 368 -5.39 8.14 14.66
N TRP A 369 -4.22 7.58 14.27
CA TRP A 369 -3.67 6.23 14.48
C TRP A 369 -3.88 5.67 15.91
N GLN A 370 -3.92 6.52 16.94
CA GLN A 370 -4.25 6.23 18.34
C GLN A 370 -5.67 5.68 18.55
N SER A 371 -6.59 5.87 17.59
CA SER A 371 -8.00 5.46 17.72
C SER A 371 -8.40 4.26 16.84
N ARG A 372 -7.64 3.92 15.79
CA ARG A 372 -8.06 2.95 14.75
C ARG A 372 -7.21 1.67 14.60
N LEU A 373 -6.14 1.52 15.37
CA LEU A 373 -5.36 0.26 15.49
C LEU A 373 -6.21 -0.99 15.82
N ARG A 374 -7.39 -0.80 16.45
CA ARG A 374 -8.37 -1.87 16.70
C ARG A 374 -9.01 -2.44 15.43
N GLU A 375 -8.90 -1.71 14.32
CA GLU A 375 -9.58 -1.97 13.05
C GLU A 375 -8.63 -2.44 11.93
N ALA A 376 -7.31 -2.35 12.12
CA ALA A 376 -6.29 -2.81 11.19
C ALA A 376 -6.19 -4.35 11.15
N GLY A 377 -5.81 -4.88 9.98
CA GLY A 377 -5.40 -6.27 9.81
C GLY A 377 -3.99 -6.51 10.36
N SER A 378 -3.65 -7.77 10.62
CA SER A 378 -2.29 -8.17 11.01
C SER A 378 -1.75 -9.24 10.07
N LEU A 379 -0.59 -8.99 9.47
CA LEU A 379 0.22 -9.96 8.76
C LEU A 379 0.63 -11.09 9.70
N ALA A 380 0.59 -12.31 9.19
CA ALA A 380 0.98 -13.50 9.90
C ALA A 380 1.80 -14.42 8.99
N GLY A 381 2.66 -15.23 9.60
CA GLY A 381 3.47 -16.21 8.90
C GLY A 381 4.48 -15.55 7.97
N GLY A 382 4.57 -16.06 6.73
CA GLY A 382 5.44 -15.51 5.68
C GLY A 382 4.78 -14.46 4.79
N ALA A 383 3.62 -13.91 5.18
CA ALA A 383 2.99 -12.84 4.42
C ALA A 383 3.78 -11.53 4.58
N ALA A 384 3.95 -10.80 3.49
CA ALA A 384 4.64 -9.52 3.46
C ALA A 384 4.00 -8.61 2.42
N ILE A 385 3.98 -7.29 2.66
CA ILE A 385 3.72 -6.32 1.60
C ILE A 385 5.05 -6.14 0.87
N VAL A 386 5.04 -6.28 -0.45
CA VAL A 386 6.25 -6.14 -1.26
C VAL A 386 5.98 -5.21 -2.43
N ALA A 387 6.99 -4.45 -2.80
CA ALA A 387 7.01 -3.75 -4.09
C ALA A 387 6.82 -4.77 -5.20
N LEU A 388 5.93 -4.46 -6.13
CA LEU A 388 5.81 -5.22 -7.35
C LEU A 388 6.93 -4.75 -8.29
N VAL A 389 8.04 -5.48 -8.31
CA VAL A 389 9.07 -5.40 -9.35
C VAL A 389 8.85 -6.58 -10.29
N ASP A 390 9.01 -6.39 -11.59
CA ASP A 390 9.05 -7.54 -12.48
C ASP A 390 10.34 -8.37 -12.27
N ASP A 391 10.40 -9.56 -12.87
CA ASP A 391 11.52 -10.52 -12.68
C ASP A 391 12.84 -10.01 -13.30
N GLU A 392 12.80 -8.85 -13.97
CA GLU A 392 13.90 -8.17 -14.66
C GLU A 392 14.36 -6.90 -13.91
N GLY A 393 13.58 -6.39 -12.95
CA GLY A 393 13.86 -5.14 -12.26
C GLY A 393 13.37 -3.89 -13.00
N ASP A 394 12.52 -4.07 -14.00
CA ASP A 394 11.89 -2.99 -14.75
C ASP A 394 10.55 -2.56 -14.11
N LEU A 395 10.19 -1.31 -14.40
CA LEU A 395 9.09 -0.56 -13.83
C LEU A 395 7.72 -1.02 -14.40
N LEU A 396 6.80 -1.43 -13.53
CA LEU A 396 5.44 -1.87 -13.85
C LEU A 396 4.52 -0.70 -14.26
N PRO A 397 3.32 -0.93 -14.82
CA PRO A 397 2.42 0.13 -15.32
C PRO A 397 1.98 1.21 -14.31
N GLY A 398 2.17 1.00 -12.99
CA GLY A 398 2.00 2.00 -11.93
C GLY A 398 3.25 2.85 -11.67
N ASP A 399 4.40 2.40 -12.16
CA ASP A 399 5.72 3.02 -12.00
C ASP A 399 6.04 4.03 -13.13
N TRP A 400 5.03 4.39 -13.94
CA TRP A 400 5.09 5.44 -14.99
C TRP A 400 4.31 6.70 -14.58
N VAL A 401 3.89 6.77 -13.30
CA VAL A 401 3.37 8.00 -12.70
C VAL A 401 4.54 8.98 -12.60
N ASP A 402 4.26 10.22 -12.98
CA ASP A 402 5.18 11.35 -13.10
C ASP A 402 4.39 12.50 -12.48
N THR A 403 4.55 12.65 -11.16
CA THR A 403 3.65 13.41 -10.30
C THR A 403 3.86 14.92 -10.43
N ASP A 404 5.10 15.35 -10.62
CA ASP A 404 5.44 16.76 -10.78
C ASP A 404 5.49 17.24 -12.25
N GLY A 405 5.52 16.30 -13.21
CA GLY A 405 5.40 16.58 -14.64
C GLY A 405 6.72 16.97 -15.31
N ASP A 406 7.86 16.58 -14.75
CA ASP A 406 9.19 16.92 -15.27
C ASP A 406 9.67 15.98 -16.41
N GLY A 407 9.06 14.80 -16.51
CA GLY A 407 9.33 13.78 -17.53
C GLY A 407 9.91 12.47 -16.99
N LEU A 408 10.31 12.42 -15.72
CA LEU A 408 10.78 11.22 -15.04
C LEU A 408 9.62 10.55 -14.29
N PRO A 409 9.64 9.21 -14.14
CA PRO A 409 8.66 8.56 -13.28
C PRO A 409 9.05 8.58 -11.79
N ASP A 410 8.06 8.73 -10.90
CA ASP A 410 8.22 8.80 -9.44
C ASP A 410 9.09 7.67 -8.88
N ALA A 411 8.89 6.45 -9.39
CA ALA A 411 9.62 5.26 -8.95
C ALA A 411 11.10 5.31 -9.35
N TRP A 412 11.40 5.88 -10.52
CA TRP A 412 12.77 6.06 -11.02
C TRP A 412 13.47 7.18 -10.26
N GLU A 413 12.80 8.32 -10.08
CA GLU A 413 13.30 9.45 -9.28
C GLU A 413 13.71 9.00 -7.88
N THR A 414 12.83 8.23 -7.24
CA THR A 414 13.08 7.65 -5.92
C THR A 414 14.33 6.75 -5.88
N LEU A 415 14.58 5.97 -6.94
CA LEU A 415 15.76 5.10 -7.03
C LEU A 415 17.05 5.91 -7.17
N HIS A 416 16.97 7.07 -7.83
CA HIS A 416 18.11 7.92 -8.16
C HIS A 416 18.26 9.16 -7.25
N ASN A 417 17.51 9.20 -6.14
CA ASN A 417 17.53 10.27 -5.12
C ASN A 417 17.07 11.64 -5.64
N LEU A 418 16.09 11.63 -6.53
CA LEU A 418 15.32 12.80 -6.94
C LEU A 418 13.98 12.81 -6.19
N ASN A 419 13.30 13.97 -6.15
CA ASN A 419 12.05 14.18 -5.43
C ASN A 419 10.85 14.10 -6.39
N PRO A 420 10.02 13.04 -6.33
CA PRO A 420 8.88 12.85 -7.23
C PRO A 420 7.80 13.95 -7.22
N LEU A 421 7.86 14.85 -6.24
CA LEU A 421 6.89 15.93 -6.04
C LEU A 421 7.46 17.31 -6.38
N ASP A 422 8.72 17.41 -6.80
CA ASP A 422 9.40 18.66 -7.10
C ASP A 422 10.27 18.54 -8.35
N ALA A 423 9.76 19.12 -9.45
CA ALA A 423 10.34 19.02 -10.79
C ALA A 423 11.76 19.63 -10.95
N ASP A 424 12.39 20.09 -9.87
CA ASP A 424 13.72 20.73 -9.76
C ASP A 424 14.20 20.51 -8.31
N THR A 425 14.62 19.27 -8.01
CA THR A 425 14.95 18.78 -6.66
C THR A 425 16.01 19.64 -5.98
N ASP A 426 17.02 20.09 -6.73
CA ASP A 426 18.16 20.83 -6.19
C ASP A 426 17.96 22.36 -6.21
N GLY A 427 16.94 22.83 -6.93
CA GLY A 427 16.52 24.22 -7.02
C GLY A 427 17.47 25.11 -7.84
N ASP A 428 18.25 24.53 -8.75
CA ASP A 428 19.19 25.26 -9.60
C ASP A 428 18.50 25.98 -10.79
N GLY A 429 17.24 25.60 -11.07
CA GLY A 429 16.40 26.14 -12.14
C GLY A 429 16.39 25.33 -13.43
N ILE A 430 17.01 24.16 -13.45
CA ILE A 430 16.88 23.09 -14.45
C ILE A 430 15.93 22.04 -13.86
N ALA A 431 15.06 21.46 -14.70
CA ALA A 431 14.17 20.42 -14.20
C ALA A 431 14.92 19.10 -14.10
N ASP A 432 14.59 18.21 -13.16
CA ASP A 432 15.39 17.00 -12.91
C ASP A 432 15.55 16.14 -14.19
N GLY A 433 14.49 15.91 -14.96
CA GLY A 433 14.55 15.21 -16.24
C GLY A 433 15.41 15.90 -17.31
N LEU A 434 15.73 17.19 -17.15
CA LEU A 434 16.63 17.94 -18.02
C LEU A 434 18.02 18.16 -17.42
N ASP A 435 18.24 17.75 -16.17
CA ASP A 435 19.54 17.86 -15.50
C ASP A 435 20.50 16.76 -15.96
N ASP A 436 21.79 16.97 -15.71
CA ASP A 436 22.93 16.12 -16.08
C ASP A 436 23.76 15.89 -14.81
N ASP A 437 23.24 15.03 -13.93
CA ASP A 437 23.70 14.88 -12.54
C ASP A 437 25.16 14.41 -12.44
N ASP A 438 25.58 13.56 -13.37
CA ASP A 438 26.91 12.99 -13.41
C ASP A 438 27.92 13.72 -14.33
N LEU A 439 27.43 14.71 -15.08
CA LEU A 439 28.17 15.61 -15.97
C LEU A 439 28.83 14.89 -17.15
N ASP A 440 28.22 13.82 -17.65
CA ASP A 440 28.63 13.12 -18.88
C ASP A 440 28.09 13.79 -20.15
N GLY A 441 27.01 14.58 -20.01
CA GLY A 441 26.33 15.33 -21.06
C GLY A 441 24.96 14.75 -21.45
N LEU A 442 24.65 13.51 -21.10
CA LEU A 442 23.31 12.97 -21.21
C LEU A 442 22.47 13.54 -20.06
N ASN A 443 21.20 13.87 -20.33
CA ASN A 443 20.30 14.29 -19.26
C ASN A 443 19.58 13.10 -18.65
N ASN A 444 19.09 13.28 -17.43
CA ASN A 444 18.43 12.23 -16.65
C ASN A 444 17.26 11.57 -17.43
N LEU A 445 16.51 12.32 -18.25
CA LEU A 445 15.47 11.75 -19.11
C LEU A 445 16.02 10.80 -20.18
N ASN A 446 17.10 11.17 -20.87
CA ASN A 446 17.70 10.29 -21.87
C ASN A 446 18.40 9.09 -21.23
N GLU A 447 18.90 9.24 -20.01
CA GLU A 447 19.44 8.12 -19.23
C GLU A 447 18.35 7.14 -18.82
N PHE A 448 17.22 7.65 -18.35
CA PHE A 448 16.02 6.86 -18.09
C PHE A 448 15.59 6.08 -19.34
N LEU A 449 15.48 6.74 -20.49
CA LEU A 449 15.08 6.10 -21.76
C LEU A 449 16.11 5.10 -22.29
N ALA A 450 17.40 5.36 -22.10
CA ALA A 450 18.49 4.47 -22.50
C ALA A 450 18.72 3.31 -21.51
N GLY A 451 18.13 3.36 -20.31
CA GLY A 451 18.36 2.39 -19.24
C GLY A 451 19.75 2.50 -18.60
N THR A 452 20.31 3.72 -18.52
CA THR A 452 21.59 4.03 -17.86
C THR A 452 21.37 4.70 -16.49
N ASP A 453 22.41 4.78 -15.67
CA ASP A 453 22.36 5.34 -14.31
C ASP A 453 22.73 6.83 -14.32
N PRO A 454 21.81 7.75 -13.94
CA PRO A 454 22.04 9.21 -13.94
C PRO A 454 23.11 9.70 -12.98
N ASN A 455 23.60 8.82 -12.12
CA ASN A 455 24.66 9.14 -11.18
C ASN A 455 26.02 8.50 -11.56
N ASP A 456 26.13 7.81 -12.70
CA ASP A 456 27.36 7.18 -13.18
C ASP A 456 27.59 7.43 -14.68
N PRO A 457 28.63 8.23 -15.05
CA PRO A 457 28.87 8.61 -16.45
C PRO A 457 29.30 7.44 -17.34
N GLN A 458 29.44 6.25 -16.76
CA GLN A 458 29.83 5.00 -17.40
C GLN A 458 29.14 3.80 -16.73
N THR A 459 27.81 3.72 -16.85
CA THR A 459 27.01 2.55 -16.43
C THR A 459 27.70 1.24 -16.84
N THR A 460 28.26 1.21 -18.06
CA THR A 460 29.20 0.17 -18.48
C THR A 460 30.65 0.64 -18.35
N PRO A 461 31.48 0.05 -17.45
CA PRO A 461 32.83 0.54 -17.20
C PRO A 461 33.71 0.64 -18.46
N GLY A 462 34.15 1.85 -18.77
CA GLY A 462 35.03 2.16 -19.89
C GLY A 462 34.32 2.53 -21.19
N ILE A 463 33.00 2.68 -21.17
CA ILE A 463 32.16 3.25 -22.24
C ILE A 463 31.34 4.35 -21.58
N PHE A 464 31.33 5.56 -22.13
CA PHE A 464 30.44 6.61 -21.63
C PHE A 464 29.02 6.39 -22.10
N ASP A 465 28.05 6.76 -21.28
CA ASP A 465 26.65 6.43 -21.58
C ASP A 465 26.13 7.26 -22.76
N TRP A 466 26.58 8.52 -22.87
CA TRP A 466 26.31 9.35 -24.06
C TRP A 466 26.85 8.77 -25.39
N GLU A 467 27.87 7.87 -25.40
CA GLU A 467 28.42 7.24 -26.62
C GLU A 467 27.83 5.86 -26.94
N VAL A 468 26.95 5.34 -26.09
CA VAL A 468 26.24 4.07 -26.30
C VAL A 468 25.17 4.25 -27.39
N ASP A 469 24.97 3.21 -28.19
CA ASP A 469 23.91 3.05 -29.20
C ASP A 469 22.97 1.98 -28.63
N SER A 470 21.98 2.43 -27.85
CA SER A 470 21.21 1.57 -26.93
C SER A 470 20.24 0.66 -27.65
N ASP A 471 19.63 1.15 -28.72
CA ASP A 471 18.66 0.42 -29.56
C ASP A 471 19.31 -0.28 -30.79
N GLY A 472 20.56 0.08 -31.12
CA GLY A 472 21.34 -0.51 -32.21
C GLY A 472 21.01 0.03 -33.60
N ASP A 473 20.40 1.22 -33.69
CA ASP A 473 20.00 1.85 -34.94
C ASP A 473 21.16 2.57 -35.66
N GLY A 474 22.21 2.91 -34.89
CA GLY A 474 23.43 3.55 -35.36
C GLY A 474 23.58 5.02 -34.97
N LEU A 475 22.63 5.60 -34.24
CA LEU A 475 22.80 6.82 -33.45
C LEU A 475 23.33 6.49 -32.05
N SER A 476 23.99 7.46 -31.42
CA SER A 476 24.33 7.36 -30.01
C SER A 476 23.26 8.05 -29.16
N ASN A 477 23.17 7.70 -27.87
CA ASN A 477 22.25 8.32 -26.92
C ASN A 477 22.36 9.86 -26.96
N TRP A 478 23.57 10.41 -27.11
CA TRP A 478 23.79 11.85 -27.30
C TRP A 478 23.22 12.40 -28.61
N ASP A 479 23.38 11.66 -29.72
CA ASP A 479 22.81 12.07 -31.00
C ASP A 479 21.29 12.10 -30.92
N GLU A 480 20.69 11.10 -30.28
CA GLU A 480 19.23 10.97 -30.08
C GLU A 480 18.69 12.09 -29.20
N GLN A 481 19.36 12.40 -28.07
CA GLN A 481 19.07 13.59 -27.27
C GLN A 481 19.08 14.87 -28.11
N CYS A 482 20.03 15.01 -29.04
CA CYS A 482 20.12 16.18 -29.93
C CYS A 482 18.99 16.23 -30.97
N PHE A 483 18.49 15.09 -31.44
CA PHE A 483 17.36 15.00 -32.36
C PHE A 483 16.00 15.00 -31.65
N GLY A 484 15.99 14.74 -30.35
CA GLY A 484 14.80 14.54 -29.54
C GLY A 484 14.08 13.24 -29.90
N SER A 485 14.84 12.21 -30.30
CA SER A 485 14.37 10.83 -30.39
C SER A 485 14.59 10.08 -29.07
N ASP A 486 13.95 8.94 -28.93
CA ASP A 486 14.03 8.05 -27.77
C ASP A 486 15.19 7.05 -27.95
N PRO A 487 16.25 7.12 -27.13
CA PRO A 487 17.42 6.25 -27.26
C PRO A 487 17.14 4.75 -27.04
N GLY A 488 15.98 4.40 -26.48
CA GLY A 488 15.56 3.01 -26.33
C GLY A 488 14.84 2.43 -27.55
N LEU A 489 14.55 3.23 -28.59
CA LEU A 489 13.64 2.85 -29.68
C LEU A 489 14.22 3.10 -31.07
N LEU A 490 14.37 2.00 -31.83
CA LEU A 490 14.82 2.01 -33.24
C LEU A 490 14.07 2.99 -34.15
N ASP A 491 12.80 3.25 -33.88
CA ASP A 491 11.88 4.08 -34.66
C ASP A 491 10.99 4.80 -33.65
N THR A 492 11.40 5.99 -33.23
CA THR A 492 10.76 6.71 -32.11
C THR A 492 9.30 7.07 -32.41
N ASP A 493 8.97 7.33 -33.68
CA ASP A 493 7.66 7.83 -34.08
C ASP A 493 6.78 6.82 -34.84
N ASP A 494 7.27 5.60 -35.01
CA ASP A 494 6.62 4.45 -35.65
C ASP A 494 6.20 4.71 -37.12
N ASP A 495 6.89 5.57 -37.87
CA ASP A 495 6.58 5.82 -39.29
C ASP A 495 7.16 4.77 -40.26
N GLY A 496 8.02 3.89 -39.74
CA GLY A 496 8.67 2.80 -40.44
C GLY A 496 10.01 3.15 -41.08
N LEU A 497 10.64 4.24 -40.65
CA LEU A 497 12.05 4.58 -40.85
C LEU A 497 12.74 4.58 -39.48
N SER A 498 13.99 4.13 -39.40
CA SER A 498 14.71 4.26 -38.13
C SER A 498 15.17 5.70 -37.91
N ASP A 499 15.42 6.07 -36.65
CA ASP A 499 15.86 7.42 -36.30
C ASP A 499 17.16 7.81 -37.03
N PHE A 500 18.09 6.86 -37.16
CA PHE A 500 19.32 6.97 -37.95
C PHE A 500 19.03 7.20 -39.44
N GLU A 501 18.08 6.45 -40.03
CA GLU A 501 17.72 6.63 -41.44
C GLU A 501 17.18 8.04 -41.68
N GLU A 502 16.40 8.57 -40.74
CA GLU A 502 15.83 9.91 -40.82
C GLU A 502 16.86 11.02 -40.55
N ALA A 503 17.76 10.82 -39.59
CA ALA A 503 18.83 11.75 -39.28
C ALA A 503 19.90 11.82 -40.38
N SER A 504 20.09 10.73 -41.13
CA SER A 504 21.13 10.61 -42.17
C SER A 504 20.66 10.98 -43.59
N ASP A 505 19.36 11.07 -43.86
CA ASP A 505 18.83 11.40 -45.18
C ASP A 505 18.77 12.92 -45.47
N ASP A 506 19.88 13.48 -45.98
CA ASP A 506 19.97 14.84 -46.57
C ASP A 506 19.21 14.96 -47.93
N ALA A 507 18.71 13.87 -48.52
CA ALA A 507 18.36 13.87 -49.95
C ALA A 507 16.99 14.48 -50.30
N ASP A 508 16.03 14.55 -49.37
CA ASP A 508 14.71 15.17 -49.61
C ASP A 508 14.26 16.18 -48.54
N GLY A 509 14.97 16.25 -47.40
CA GLY A 509 14.98 17.37 -46.46
C GLY A 509 13.76 17.54 -45.56
N PHE A 510 13.01 16.47 -45.27
CA PHE A 510 11.81 16.52 -44.41
C PHE A 510 11.48 15.19 -43.70
N THR A 511 12.47 14.45 -43.20
CA THR A 511 12.25 13.34 -42.25
C THR A 511 12.76 13.77 -40.87
N LEU A 512 12.07 13.38 -39.81
CA LEU A 512 12.35 13.83 -38.44
C LEU A 512 12.12 12.65 -37.50
N PRO A 513 13.15 12.16 -36.78
CA PRO A 513 13.08 11.00 -35.88
C PRO A 513 11.87 10.96 -34.93
N ASN A 514 11.33 12.11 -34.56
CA ASN A 514 10.26 12.24 -33.57
C ASN A 514 8.94 12.79 -34.14
N ALA A 515 8.72 12.72 -35.46
CA ALA A 515 7.53 13.28 -36.09
C ALA A 515 6.93 12.38 -37.17
N SER A 516 6.04 11.47 -36.74
CA SER A 516 5.38 10.42 -37.55
C SER A 516 4.62 10.85 -38.81
N LEU A 517 4.52 12.16 -39.06
CA LEU A 517 3.96 12.76 -40.26
C LEU A 517 5.05 13.36 -41.18
N SER A 518 6.31 13.00 -40.97
CA SER A 518 7.49 13.58 -41.62
C SER A 518 8.40 12.45 -42.13
N PRO A 519 8.20 11.98 -43.38
CA PRO A 519 7.36 12.55 -44.41
C PRO A 519 5.96 11.97 -44.33
N ALA A 520 4.93 12.79 -44.57
CA ALA A 520 3.55 12.35 -44.46
C ALA A 520 3.24 11.14 -45.36
N ARG A 521 3.22 9.95 -44.75
CA ARG A 521 2.91 8.68 -45.40
C ARG A 521 1.52 8.22 -44.99
N ALA A 522 0.82 7.60 -45.94
CA ALA A 522 -0.48 7.01 -45.64
C ALA A 522 -0.26 5.67 -44.90
N GLY A 523 -0.30 5.72 -43.57
CA GLY A 523 -0.27 4.55 -42.69
C GLY A 523 -1.67 4.17 -42.19
N ALA A 524 -1.80 2.93 -41.71
CA ALA A 524 -2.94 2.48 -40.92
C ALA A 524 -2.49 1.36 -40.00
N LEU A 525 -2.92 1.39 -38.73
CA LEU A 525 -2.72 0.28 -37.79
C LEU A 525 -3.39 -0.98 -38.36
N GLN A 526 -2.57 -1.99 -38.66
CA GLN A 526 -3.04 -3.27 -39.16
C GLN A 526 -3.28 -4.24 -38.00
N ILE A 527 -4.46 -4.84 -37.95
CA ILE A 527 -4.89 -5.79 -36.93
C ILE A 527 -5.34 -7.07 -37.64
N ASP A 528 -4.56 -8.13 -37.46
CA ASP A 528 -4.72 -9.45 -38.09
C ASP A 528 -5.13 -10.56 -37.09
N GLY A 529 -5.23 -10.24 -35.79
CA GLY A 529 -5.64 -11.20 -34.75
C GLY A 529 -5.98 -10.56 -33.40
N ASP A 530 -6.54 -11.36 -32.49
CA ASP A 530 -6.82 -10.95 -31.12
C ASP A 530 -5.50 -10.66 -30.38
N GLY A 531 -5.49 -9.59 -29.57
CA GLY A 531 -4.30 -9.14 -28.81
C GLY A 531 -3.43 -8.12 -29.53
N GLN A 532 -3.77 -7.71 -30.76
CA GLN A 532 -3.09 -6.61 -31.46
C GLN A 532 -3.86 -5.30 -31.26
N TYR A 533 -3.22 -4.32 -30.61
CA TYR A 533 -3.77 -3.00 -30.34
C TYR A 533 -2.62 -1.99 -30.18
N ALA A 534 -2.95 -0.71 -30.34
CA ALA A 534 -2.11 0.37 -29.85
C ALA A 534 -2.60 0.74 -28.44
N GLU A 535 -1.71 0.73 -27.46
CA GLU A 535 -2.01 1.18 -26.11
C GLU A 535 -1.87 2.71 -26.03
N LEU A 536 -2.72 3.33 -25.21
CA LEU A 536 -2.62 4.77 -24.95
C LEU A 536 -2.06 4.94 -23.53
N PRO A 537 -1.14 5.89 -23.32
CA PRO A 537 -0.54 6.08 -22.00
C PRO A 537 -1.60 6.54 -20.99
N LEU A 538 -1.41 6.18 -19.72
CA LEU A 538 -2.30 6.49 -18.60
C LEU A 538 -2.21 7.97 -18.17
N LYS A 539 -2.33 8.91 -19.12
CA LYS A 539 -2.26 10.35 -18.84
C LYS A 539 -3.64 10.96 -18.62
N SER A 540 -3.71 11.91 -17.69
CA SER A 540 -4.94 12.64 -17.29
C SER A 540 -5.71 13.26 -18.47
N ARG A 541 -5.03 13.61 -19.57
CA ARG A 541 -5.65 14.11 -20.82
C ARG A 541 -6.67 13.16 -21.46
N PHE A 542 -6.60 11.86 -21.15
CA PHE A 542 -7.57 10.86 -21.61
C PHE A 542 -8.75 10.66 -20.62
N ARG A 543 -8.84 11.45 -19.55
CA ARG A 543 -9.98 11.52 -18.62
C ARG A 543 -11.10 12.39 -19.22
N LEU A 544 -11.97 11.77 -20.01
CA LEU A 544 -13.06 12.46 -20.72
C LEU A 544 -14.26 12.77 -19.80
N GLU A 545 -14.32 13.95 -19.18
CA GLU A 545 -15.22 14.21 -18.05
C GLU A 545 -16.70 14.57 -18.36
N LYS A 546 -17.10 14.83 -19.62
CA LYS A 546 -18.50 15.26 -19.90
C LYS A 546 -19.06 14.83 -21.26
N SER A 547 -18.41 15.24 -22.34
CA SER A 547 -18.87 14.98 -23.71
C SER A 547 -17.66 14.84 -24.57
N TRP A 548 -17.57 13.72 -25.26
CA TRP A 548 -16.43 13.35 -26.07
C TRP A 548 -16.91 12.81 -27.41
N THR A 549 -16.04 12.89 -28.40
CA THR A 549 -16.24 12.25 -29.69
C THR A 549 -15.01 11.38 -29.93
N VAL A 550 -15.27 10.15 -30.35
CA VAL A 550 -14.24 9.26 -30.87
C VAL A 550 -14.57 9.10 -32.36
N GLU A 551 -13.58 9.33 -33.21
CA GLU A 551 -13.68 9.07 -34.65
C GLU A 551 -12.56 8.14 -35.08
N ALA A 552 -12.87 7.23 -36.01
CA ALA A 552 -11.88 6.36 -36.62
C ALA A 552 -12.32 6.01 -38.05
N TRP A 553 -11.36 5.99 -38.97
CA TRP A 553 -11.54 5.42 -40.31
C TRP A 553 -11.18 3.94 -40.24
N VAL A 554 -12.16 3.06 -40.45
CA VAL A 554 -11.98 1.61 -40.30
C VAL A 554 -12.20 0.90 -41.62
N ARG A 555 -11.28 0.00 -41.98
CA ARG A 555 -11.42 -0.94 -43.11
C ARG A 555 -11.45 -2.37 -42.57
N ILE A 556 -12.63 -2.99 -42.60
CA ILE A 556 -12.84 -4.36 -42.08
C ILE A 556 -12.56 -5.38 -43.18
N ASP A 557 -11.78 -6.42 -42.87
CA ASP A 557 -11.56 -7.56 -43.78
C ASP A 557 -12.88 -8.32 -44.01
N PRO A 558 -13.26 -8.64 -45.26
CA PRO A 558 -14.46 -9.43 -45.55
C PRO A 558 -14.55 -10.82 -44.87
N ALA A 559 -13.42 -11.38 -44.44
CA ALA A 559 -13.35 -12.64 -43.68
C ALA A 559 -13.66 -12.47 -42.19
N PHE A 560 -13.69 -11.23 -41.68
CA PHE A 560 -14.00 -10.95 -40.28
C PHE A 560 -15.47 -11.24 -39.98
N GLY A 561 -15.71 -12.29 -39.18
CA GLY A 561 -17.06 -12.75 -38.80
C GLY A 561 -17.45 -12.50 -37.35
N GLY A 562 -16.63 -11.76 -36.59
CA GLY A 562 -16.75 -11.58 -35.14
C GLY A 562 -17.14 -10.17 -34.69
N THR A 563 -16.92 -9.90 -33.41
CA THR A 563 -17.00 -8.58 -32.78
C THR A 563 -15.60 -8.09 -32.48
N GLY A 564 -15.28 -6.83 -32.82
CA GLY A 564 -13.98 -6.22 -32.55
C GLY A 564 -14.18 -4.85 -31.92
N THR A 565 -13.22 -4.45 -31.09
CA THR A 565 -13.22 -3.16 -30.39
C THR A 565 -12.34 -2.18 -31.15
N ILE A 566 -12.86 -0.99 -31.47
CA ILE A 566 -12.11 0.04 -32.19
C ILE A 566 -11.25 0.83 -31.20
N ILE A 567 -11.87 1.33 -30.12
CA ILE A 567 -11.21 2.03 -29.02
C ILE A 567 -11.86 1.54 -27.72
N ARG A 568 -11.04 1.26 -26.71
CA ARG A 568 -11.47 0.95 -25.35
C ARG A 568 -10.72 1.82 -24.35
N ARG A 569 -11.37 2.06 -23.22
CA ARG A 569 -10.73 2.49 -21.97
C ARG A 569 -11.21 1.51 -20.90
N GLY A 570 -10.32 0.66 -20.41
CA GLY A 570 -10.59 -0.20 -19.25
C GLY A 570 -10.58 0.64 -17.98
N GLY A 571 -11.41 0.30 -17.00
CA GLY A 571 -11.13 0.68 -15.62
C GLY A 571 -10.38 -0.50 -15.00
N GLY A 572 -9.10 -0.34 -14.70
CA GLY A 572 -8.25 -1.37 -14.08
C GLY A 572 -8.03 -2.63 -14.93
N SER A 573 -6.86 -2.72 -15.56
CA SER A 573 -6.29 -3.84 -16.34
C SER A 573 -6.84 -4.13 -17.76
N LEU A 574 -5.88 -4.44 -18.64
CA LEU A 574 -5.99 -4.83 -20.05
C LEU A 574 -6.74 -6.17 -20.18
N VAL A 575 -7.97 -6.13 -20.73
CA VAL A 575 -8.75 -7.34 -21.08
C VAL A 575 -8.26 -8.00 -22.36
#